data_AF-A0A067DRK2-F1
#
_entry.id   AF-A0A067DRK2-F1
#
_cell.length_a   1.000
_cell.length_b   1.000
_cell.length_c   1.000
_cell.angle_alpha   90.00
_cell.angle_beta   90.00
_cell.angle_gamma   90.00
#
_symmetry.space_group_name_H-M   'P 1'
#
loop_
_entity.id
_entity.type
_entity.pdbx_description
1 polymer ?
#
loop_
_entity_poly.entity_id
_entity_poly.type
_entity_poly.pdbx_seq_one_letter_code
_entity_poly.pdbx_strand_id
1 'polypeptide(L)'
;MAVETETELETPLRGTSCWHQWNKQAFFPEPSFENTTSYKSALKQTYPRLKNRLFSRSTDATELITLQQESKQPLQKCLTWWDLTWLCFGSVVGSGIFVITGQEAKKHAGPAIVLSYLASGLSALLSAFCYTEFAVEIPVAGGSFSFLRVELGDFVAYIAAGNILLEAVVGAAGLARSWSSYLASMIDSNNSDLLRFKVDCFADGFNLLDPVAVLILLVCNGIAMSGTRRSSWLNWISSIVSSCVIVFVIIVGFVHGKTTNLDPFLPYGTEGVFEAAAVVYWSYTGFDMVATMAEETKKPSRDIPIGLVGSMCMITAVYCLMALALTMMVKYTEIDMNAAYSIAFRQIGMNWAKYLVSVCALKGMTTSLLVGSLGQARYTTQIARAHMIPPWFALVHPKTQTPINATLLVTTLSAIIALFSSLNILSSVFSFSTLSIFMLMAIALLVRRYYEKDVTPKNNLVKFLVCLTVVVASSIGITAFWNSNGRGWIGYVVTIAPWFLGTLGMALLPKQRVPKLWGVPLVPWLPSLSIAMNLFLIGSLGYLAFLRFIICSAVMLVYYLLVGLHATYDVAHQNQEKSNNEEGP
;
A
#
# COMPACT_ATOMS: atom_id res chain seq x y z
N MET A 1 -49.95 2.53 42.48
CA MET A 1 -50.14 3.52 41.40
C MET A 1 -48.77 4.15 41.16
N ALA A 2 -47.93 3.46 40.39
CA ALA A 2 -46.61 3.92 39.95
C ALA A 2 -46.45 3.31 38.56
N VAL A 3 -46.37 4.18 37.56
CA VAL A 3 -46.28 3.84 36.15
C VAL A 3 -44.80 3.76 35.82
N GLU A 4 -44.27 2.55 35.66
CA GLU A 4 -42.97 2.31 35.02
C GLU A 4 -43.15 2.53 33.51
N THR A 5 -42.42 3.50 32.99
CA THR A 5 -42.25 3.71 31.55
C THR A 5 -40.95 3.03 31.16
N GLU A 6 -41.06 1.78 30.69
CA GLU A 6 -39.99 1.11 29.95
C GLU A 6 -39.73 1.92 28.67
N THR A 7 -38.53 2.51 28.59
CA THR A 7 -37.99 3.01 27.34
C THR A 7 -37.52 1.80 26.54
N GLU A 8 -38.21 1.51 25.43
CA GLU A 8 -37.85 0.48 24.46
C GLU A 8 -36.42 0.72 23.94
N LEU A 9 -35.46 0.04 24.54
CA LEU A 9 -34.13 -0.14 23.98
C LEU A 9 -34.28 -1.20 22.87
N GLU A 10 -34.21 -0.76 21.61
CA GLU A 10 -34.25 -1.67 20.45
C GLU A 10 -33.32 -2.87 20.67
N THR A 11 -33.93 -4.05 20.74
CA THR A 11 -33.24 -5.33 20.83
C THR A 11 -32.47 -5.57 19.53
N PRO A 12 -31.16 -5.90 19.56
CA PRO A 12 -30.46 -6.24 18.34
C PRO A 12 -30.97 -7.60 17.87
N LEU A 13 -31.59 -7.62 16.68
CA LEU A 13 -32.07 -8.81 15.99
C LEU A 13 -30.98 -9.90 15.96
N ARG A 14 -31.07 -10.84 16.91
CA ARG A 14 -30.40 -12.13 16.88
C ARG A 14 -31.05 -12.94 15.77
N GLY A 15 -30.34 -13.15 14.66
CA GLY A 15 -30.58 -14.32 13.80
C GLY A 15 -31.12 -14.09 12.39
N THR A 16 -30.95 -12.93 11.78
CA THR A 16 -31.16 -12.80 10.33
C THR A 16 -29.82 -12.83 9.58
N SER A 17 -29.74 -13.70 8.57
CA SER A 17 -28.58 -13.86 7.70
C SER A 17 -28.15 -12.51 7.13
N CYS A 18 -26.90 -12.12 7.36
CA CYS A 18 -26.26 -10.88 6.90
C CYS A 18 -26.39 -10.65 5.37
N TRP A 19 -26.76 -11.69 4.62
CA TRP A 19 -26.98 -11.67 3.17
C TRP A 19 -28.31 -11.04 2.72
N HIS A 20 -29.26 -10.75 3.62
CA HIS A 20 -30.63 -10.36 3.24
C HIS A 20 -31.07 -8.93 3.63
N GLN A 21 -30.13 -8.04 3.94
CA GLN A 21 -30.42 -6.61 4.08
C GLN A 21 -29.92 -5.82 2.85
N TRP A 22 -30.32 -6.26 1.66
CA TRP A 22 -30.22 -5.43 0.45
C TRP A 22 -31.39 -4.43 0.45
N ASN A 23 -31.33 -3.47 1.36
CA ASN A 23 -32.30 -2.37 1.42
C ASN A 23 -31.56 -1.05 1.14
N LYS A 24 -32.22 -0.09 0.48
CA LYS A 24 -31.60 1.20 0.10
C LYS A 24 -30.98 1.93 1.31
N GLN A 25 -31.63 1.79 2.47
CA GLN A 25 -31.19 2.32 3.77
C GLN A 25 -29.93 1.63 4.33
N ALA A 26 -29.62 0.40 3.93
CA ALA A 26 -28.41 -0.30 4.36
C ALA A 26 -27.18 0.10 3.52
N PHE A 27 -27.39 0.60 2.30
CA PHE A 27 -26.31 1.01 1.39
C PHE A 27 -25.95 2.50 1.52
N PHE A 28 -26.95 3.37 1.70
CA PHE A 28 -26.76 4.78 2.08
C PHE A 28 -27.79 5.16 3.15
N PRO A 29 -27.45 5.03 4.45
CA PRO A 29 -28.34 5.39 5.54
C PRO A 29 -28.47 6.90 5.75
N GLU A 30 -27.67 7.72 5.07
CA GLU A 30 -27.55 9.14 5.36
C GLU A 30 -28.74 9.96 4.80
N PRO A 31 -29.17 11.03 5.50
CA PRO A 31 -30.34 11.82 5.13
C PRO A 31 -30.24 12.45 3.72
N SER A 32 -29.02 12.71 3.22
CA SER A 32 -28.82 13.20 1.85
C SER A 32 -29.26 12.21 0.77
N PHE A 33 -29.39 10.90 1.07
CA PHE A 33 -29.71 9.86 0.08
C PHE A 33 -31.12 9.25 0.22
N GLU A 34 -31.91 9.69 1.19
CA GLU A 34 -33.29 9.21 1.39
C GLU A 34 -34.14 9.44 0.13
N ASN A 35 -34.21 10.70 -0.32
CA ASN A 35 -35.04 11.15 -1.42
C ASN A 35 -34.23 11.89 -2.49
N THR A 36 -34.70 11.85 -3.74
CA THR A 36 -34.06 12.55 -4.88
C THR A 36 -34.04 14.07 -4.72
N THR A 37 -35.01 14.63 -3.98
CA THR A 37 -35.08 16.04 -3.60
C THR A 37 -34.01 16.41 -2.57
N SER A 38 -33.83 15.59 -1.53
CA SER A 38 -32.76 15.72 -0.53
C SER A 38 -31.39 15.65 -1.19
N TYR A 39 -31.19 14.71 -2.11
CA TYR A 39 -29.93 14.57 -2.85
C TYR A 39 -29.64 15.79 -3.73
N LYS A 40 -30.64 16.30 -4.47
CA LYS A 40 -30.49 17.55 -5.25
C LYS A 40 -30.18 18.76 -4.37
N SER A 41 -30.75 18.83 -3.16
CA SER A 41 -30.44 19.87 -2.18
C SER A 41 -28.99 19.76 -1.69
N ALA A 42 -28.54 18.53 -1.36
CA ALA A 42 -27.17 18.26 -0.96
C ALA A 42 -26.18 18.65 -2.06
N LEU A 43 -26.44 18.31 -3.32
CA LEU A 43 -25.62 18.72 -4.48
C LEU A 43 -25.58 20.24 -4.70
N LYS A 44 -26.64 20.98 -4.38
CA LYS A 44 -26.59 22.46 -4.39
C LYS A 44 -25.68 23.01 -3.30
N GLN A 45 -25.49 22.26 -2.21
CA GLN A 45 -24.65 22.61 -1.07
C GLN A 45 -23.24 21.99 -1.13
N THR A 46 -22.79 21.48 -2.29
CA THR A 46 -21.46 20.86 -2.41
C THR A 46 -20.33 21.80 -1.99
N TYR A 47 -20.36 23.08 -2.39
CA TYR A 47 -19.33 24.05 -2.02
C TYR A 47 -19.19 24.29 -0.51
N PRO A 48 -20.25 24.66 0.24
CA PRO A 48 -20.13 24.86 1.69
C PRO A 48 -19.77 23.56 2.44
N ARG A 49 -20.31 22.41 2.02
CA ARG A 49 -19.97 21.11 2.62
C ARG A 49 -18.50 20.74 2.40
N LEU A 50 -17.99 20.96 1.19
CA LEU A 50 -16.58 20.74 0.85
C LEU A 50 -15.67 21.64 1.69
N LYS A 51 -16.00 22.93 1.82
CA LYS A 51 -15.23 23.87 2.66
C LYS A 51 -15.16 23.42 4.11
N ASN A 52 -16.24 22.86 4.66
CA ASN A 52 -16.26 22.35 6.03
C ASN A 52 -15.36 21.10 6.16
N ARG A 53 -15.48 20.13 5.25
CA ARG A 53 -14.72 18.86 5.31
C ARG A 53 -13.24 19.00 4.93
N LEU A 54 -12.86 20.01 4.16
CA LEU A 54 -11.47 20.29 3.80
C LEU A 54 -10.57 20.53 5.02
N PHE A 55 -11.12 21.10 6.10
CA PHE A 55 -10.38 21.42 7.32
C PHE A 55 -10.76 20.54 8.51
N SER A 56 -11.74 19.64 8.38
CA SER A 56 -12.13 18.73 9.46
C SER A 56 -11.09 17.63 9.64
N ARG A 57 -10.75 17.35 10.90
CA ARG A 57 -9.83 16.28 11.30
C ARG A 57 -10.52 15.33 12.26
N SER A 58 -10.24 14.03 12.12
CA SER A 58 -10.60 13.04 13.12
C SER A 58 -9.70 13.20 14.34
N THR A 59 -10.19 12.89 15.53
CA THR A 59 -9.38 12.95 16.76
C THR A 59 -8.81 11.58 17.08
N ASP A 60 -7.65 11.54 17.77
CA ASP A 60 -7.05 10.30 18.28
C ASP A 60 -8.07 9.50 19.11
N ALA A 61 -8.90 10.16 19.91
CA ALA A 61 -9.94 9.52 20.72
C ALA A 61 -11.04 8.87 19.86
N THR A 62 -11.43 9.50 18.75
CA THR A 62 -12.45 8.94 17.86
C THR A 62 -11.96 7.64 17.19
N GLU A 63 -10.72 7.64 16.70
CA GLU A 63 -10.14 6.46 16.05
C GLU A 63 -9.75 5.37 17.07
N LEU A 64 -9.20 5.74 18.24
CA LEU A 64 -8.72 4.78 19.24
C LEU A 64 -9.84 4.23 20.14
N ILE A 65 -10.89 5.01 20.44
CA ILE A 65 -11.91 4.63 21.43
C ILE A 65 -13.22 4.30 20.74
N THR A 66 -13.77 5.23 19.95
CA THR A 66 -15.11 5.07 19.38
C THR A 66 -15.15 3.97 18.32
N LEU A 67 -14.21 3.97 17.37
CA LEU A 67 -14.13 2.94 16.34
C LEU A 67 -13.70 1.56 16.89
N GLN A 68 -12.92 1.53 17.98
CA GLN A 68 -12.60 0.26 18.67
C GLN A 68 -13.82 -0.30 19.40
N GLN A 69 -14.62 0.55 20.06
CA GLN A 69 -15.84 0.12 20.76
C GLN A 69 -16.90 -0.43 19.80
N GLU A 70 -16.99 0.10 18.57
CA GLU A 70 -17.85 -0.44 17.51
C GLU A 70 -17.48 -1.89 17.11
N SER A 71 -16.23 -2.32 17.32
CA SER A 71 -15.79 -3.68 17.00
C SER A 71 -16.28 -4.74 17.98
N LYS A 72 -16.88 -4.35 19.13
CA LYS A 72 -17.51 -5.20 20.18
C LYS A 72 -16.66 -6.34 20.78
N GLN A 73 -15.49 -6.67 20.24
CA GLN A 73 -14.54 -7.66 20.76
C GLN A 73 -13.09 -7.15 20.62
N PRO A 74 -12.31 -7.08 21.71
CA PRO A 74 -10.90 -6.69 21.65
C PRO A 74 -10.06 -7.79 20.98
N LEU A 75 -9.12 -7.39 20.12
CA LEU A 75 -8.16 -8.31 19.50
C LEU A 75 -7.19 -8.88 20.54
N GLN A 76 -6.87 -10.16 20.43
CA GLN A 76 -5.89 -10.79 21.32
C GLN A 76 -4.47 -10.39 20.93
N LYS A 77 -3.70 -9.89 21.91
CA LYS A 77 -2.28 -9.56 21.74
C LYS A 77 -1.43 -10.83 21.72
N CYS A 78 -1.21 -11.39 20.55
CA CYS A 78 -0.50 -12.66 20.38
C CYS A 78 0.85 -12.53 19.63
N LEU A 79 1.04 -11.48 18.83
CA LEU A 79 2.19 -11.33 17.95
C LEU A 79 3.42 -10.79 18.69
N THR A 80 4.58 -11.36 18.37
CA THR A 80 5.91 -10.94 18.83
C THR A 80 6.73 -10.35 17.68
N TRP A 81 7.86 -9.71 17.98
CA TRP A 81 8.79 -9.20 16.95
C TRP A 81 9.22 -10.27 15.94
N TRP A 82 9.34 -11.53 16.37
CA TRP A 82 9.68 -12.67 15.52
C TRP A 82 8.57 -12.95 14.51
N ASP A 83 7.32 -12.99 15.00
CA ASP A 83 6.15 -13.19 14.15
C ASP A 83 6.02 -12.03 13.15
N LEU A 84 6.17 -10.78 13.59
CA LEU A 84 6.10 -9.59 12.74
C LEU A 84 7.18 -9.60 11.64
N THR A 85 8.40 -10.02 11.96
CA THR A 85 9.51 -10.09 11.00
C THR A 85 9.20 -11.10 9.89
N TRP A 86 8.76 -12.31 10.25
CA TRP A 86 8.42 -13.35 9.27
C TRP A 86 7.12 -13.06 8.52
N LEU A 87 6.15 -12.41 9.16
CA LEU A 87 4.94 -11.94 8.49
C LEU A 87 5.28 -10.87 7.45
N CYS A 88 6.18 -9.93 7.78
CA CYS A 88 6.64 -8.93 6.81
C CYS A 88 7.43 -9.57 5.68
N PHE A 89 8.34 -10.50 5.99
CA PHE A 89 9.06 -11.22 4.95
C PHE A 89 8.11 -11.99 4.02
N GLY A 90 7.14 -12.72 4.57
CA GLY A 90 6.17 -13.48 3.78
C GLY A 90 5.17 -12.61 3.00
N SER A 91 4.85 -11.41 3.49
CA SER A 91 3.96 -10.48 2.77
C SER A 91 4.66 -9.82 1.59
N VAL A 92 5.93 -9.44 1.78
CA VAL A 92 6.74 -8.68 0.81
C VAL A 92 7.34 -9.61 -0.26
N VAL A 93 7.77 -10.82 0.12
CA VAL A 93 8.34 -11.80 -0.81
C VAL A 93 7.25 -12.45 -1.66
N GLY A 94 7.17 -12.00 -2.92
CA GLY A 94 6.22 -12.50 -3.90
C GLY A 94 6.61 -12.17 -5.34
N SER A 95 5.66 -11.63 -6.11
CA SER A 95 5.85 -11.33 -7.55
C SER A 95 6.98 -10.34 -7.83
N GLY A 96 7.24 -9.40 -6.92
CA GLY A 96 8.25 -8.37 -7.09
C GLY A 96 9.63 -8.95 -7.39
N ILE A 97 10.17 -9.73 -6.45
CA ILE A 97 11.49 -10.33 -6.64
C ILE A 97 11.49 -11.39 -7.74
N PHE A 98 10.48 -12.27 -7.84
CA PHE A 98 10.52 -13.41 -8.75
C PHE A 98 10.22 -13.07 -10.22
N VAL A 99 9.42 -12.03 -10.49
CA VAL A 99 8.96 -11.69 -11.85
C VAL A 99 9.42 -10.29 -12.25
N ILE A 100 9.12 -9.27 -11.46
CA ILE A 100 9.41 -7.87 -11.81
C ILE A 100 10.92 -7.67 -11.99
N THR A 101 11.76 -8.31 -11.18
CA THR A 101 13.22 -8.29 -11.37
C THR A 101 13.66 -8.70 -12.78
N GLY A 102 13.08 -9.74 -13.37
CA GLY A 102 13.44 -10.19 -14.72
C GLY A 102 13.00 -9.21 -15.79
N GLN A 103 11.78 -8.68 -15.64
CA GLN A 103 11.23 -7.66 -16.52
C GLN A 103 12.14 -6.41 -16.54
N GLU A 104 12.48 -5.89 -15.37
CA GLU A 104 13.21 -4.64 -15.22
C GLU A 104 14.72 -4.79 -15.49
N ALA A 105 15.31 -5.94 -15.13
CA ALA A 105 16.69 -6.25 -15.50
C ALA A 105 16.86 -6.34 -17.03
N LYS A 106 15.88 -6.89 -17.76
CA LYS A 106 15.96 -6.98 -19.21
C LYS A 106 15.64 -5.68 -19.94
N LYS A 107 14.68 -4.88 -19.45
CA LYS A 107 14.17 -3.71 -20.17
C LYS A 107 14.84 -2.39 -19.81
N HIS A 108 15.16 -2.17 -18.54
CA HIS A 108 15.51 -0.82 -18.06
C HIS A 108 16.85 -0.77 -17.32
N ALA A 109 17.21 -1.73 -16.46
CA ALA A 109 18.39 -1.58 -15.61
C ALA A 109 19.61 -2.41 -16.06
N GLY A 110 19.41 -3.56 -16.71
CA GLY A 110 20.52 -4.49 -16.97
C GLY A 110 21.11 -5.06 -15.68
N PRO A 111 22.43 -5.31 -15.64
CA PRO A 111 23.15 -5.71 -14.43
C PRO A 111 23.04 -4.70 -13.27
N ALA A 112 22.84 -3.42 -13.57
CA ALA A 112 22.67 -2.36 -12.58
C ALA A 112 21.34 -2.40 -11.82
N ILE A 113 20.47 -3.39 -12.06
CA ILE A 113 19.23 -3.62 -11.30
C ILE A 113 19.46 -3.71 -9.77
N VAL A 114 20.66 -4.10 -9.34
CA VAL A 114 21.07 -4.10 -7.93
C VAL A 114 21.01 -2.69 -7.34
N LEU A 115 21.43 -1.66 -8.10
CA LEU A 115 21.36 -0.26 -7.68
C LEU A 115 19.90 0.22 -7.60
N SER A 116 19.05 -0.26 -8.50
CA SER A 116 17.61 0.02 -8.47
C SER A 116 16.95 -0.51 -7.20
N TYR A 117 17.27 -1.75 -6.83
CA TYR A 117 16.83 -2.34 -5.56
C TYR A 117 17.39 -1.60 -4.35
N LEU A 118 18.65 -1.18 -4.37
CA LEU A 118 19.24 -0.40 -3.28
C LEU A 118 18.55 0.96 -3.10
N ALA A 119 18.30 1.68 -4.19
CA ALA A 119 17.62 2.98 -4.15
C ALA A 119 16.17 2.86 -3.69
N SER A 120 15.44 1.86 -4.21
CA SER A 120 14.07 1.55 -3.80
C SER A 120 14.00 1.12 -2.33
N GLY A 121 14.90 0.23 -1.91
CA GLY A 121 14.98 -0.27 -0.53
C GLY A 121 15.33 0.83 0.48
N LEU A 122 16.20 1.77 0.12
CA LEU A 122 16.47 2.95 0.94
C LEU A 122 15.21 3.82 1.11
N SER A 123 14.48 4.08 0.02
CA SER A 123 13.23 4.85 0.08
C SER A 123 12.15 4.15 0.92
N ALA A 124 12.04 2.82 0.79
CA ALA A 124 11.15 1.99 1.60
C ALA A 124 11.54 1.99 3.08
N LEU A 125 12.84 1.92 3.40
CA LEU A 125 13.33 1.98 4.78
C LEU A 125 13.02 3.33 5.44
N LEU A 126 13.21 4.44 4.72
CA LEU A 126 12.83 5.78 5.20
C LEU A 126 11.32 5.89 5.47
N SER A 127 10.50 5.30 4.60
CA SER A 127 9.06 5.23 4.77
C SER A 127 8.67 4.33 5.96
N ALA A 128 9.33 3.18 6.13
CA ALA A 128 9.12 2.24 7.23
C ALA A 128 9.42 2.87 8.60
N PHE A 129 10.45 3.71 8.70
CA PHE A 129 10.66 4.50 9.92
C PHE A 129 9.44 5.38 10.24
N CYS A 130 8.91 6.11 9.25
CA CYS A 130 7.73 6.96 9.47
C CYS A 130 6.50 6.16 9.91
N TYR A 131 6.25 5.01 9.27
CA TYR A 131 5.16 4.10 9.64
C TYR A 131 5.32 3.52 11.04
N THR A 132 6.55 3.21 11.45
CA THR A 132 6.84 2.63 12.76
C THR A 132 6.44 3.59 13.89
N GLU A 133 6.71 4.89 13.75
CA GLU A 133 6.29 5.89 14.75
C GLU A 133 4.77 5.93 14.87
N PHE A 134 4.05 5.98 13.74
CA PHE A 134 2.60 5.96 13.74
C PHE A 134 2.00 4.68 14.33
N ALA A 135 2.52 3.51 13.95
CA ALA A 135 2.02 2.22 14.42
C ALA A 135 2.23 2.03 15.94
N VAL A 136 3.29 2.63 16.51
CA VAL A 136 3.54 2.58 17.95
C VAL A 136 2.68 3.59 18.71
N GLU A 137 2.48 4.80 18.17
CA GLU A 137 1.74 5.85 18.87
C GLU A 137 0.22 5.75 18.73
N ILE A 138 -0.24 5.30 17.56
CA ILE A 138 -1.65 5.13 17.22
C ILE A 138 -1.81 3.66 16.80
N PRO A 139 -1.84 2.70 17.74
CA PRO A 139 -1.97 1.29 17.40
C PRO A 139 -3.42 1.00 16.99
N VAL A 140 -3.80 1.40 15.77
CA VAL A 140 -5.12 1.18 15.16
C VAL A 140 -5.02 0.24 13.97
N ALA A 141 -6.01 -0.65 13.83
CA ALA A 141 -6.09 -1.58 12.70
C ALA A 141 -6.30 -0.89 11.34
N GLY A 142 -6.68 0.40 11.32
CA GLY A 142 -6.92 1.19 10.11
C GLY A 142 -5.67 1.62 9.33
N GLY A 143 -4.46 1.37 9.85
CA GLY A 143 -3.20 1.62 9.17
C GLY A 143 -3.03 3.06 8.67
N SER A 144 -2.44 3.21 7.49
CA SER A 144 -2.16 4.50 6.85
C SER A 144 -3.41 5.38 6.68
N PHE A 145 -4.58 4.79 6.41
CA PHE A 145 -5.83 5.54 6.29
C PHE A 145 -6.17 6.29 7.59
N SER A 146 -6.20 5.59 8.72
CA SER A 146 -6.49 6.20 10.02
C SER A 146 -5.40 7.21 10.42
N PHE A 147 -4.13 6.91 10.17
CA PHE A 147 -3.03 7.85 10.46
C PHE A 147 -3.18 9.18 9.71
N LEU A 148 -3.48 9.12 8.41
CA LEU A 148 -3.66 10.30 7.57
C LEU A 148 -4.93 11.08 7.93
N ARG A 149 -5.98 10.38 8.37
CA ARG A 149 -7.23 11.01 8.80
C ARG A 149 -7.10 11.83 10.08
N VAL A 150 -6.31 11.33 11.03
CA VAL A 150 -5.98 12.06 12.26
C VAL A 150 -5.11 13.29 11.94
N GLU A 151 -4.04 13.11 11.15
CA GLU A 151 -3.02 14.15 11.00
C GLU A 151 -3.26 15.15 9.88
N LEU A 152 -3.82 14.73 8.74
CA LEU A 152 -4.01 15.59 7.56
C LEU A 152 -5.48 15.96 7.30
N GLY A 153 -6.42 15.27 7.95
CA GLY A 153 -7.85 15.54 7.87
C GLY A 153 -8.61 14.68 6.86
N ASP A 154 -9.94 14.85 6.84
CA ASP A 154 -10.84 13.94 6.14
C ASP A 154 -10.68 13.97 4.62
N PHE A 155 -10.41 15.14 4.03
CA PHE A 155 -10.21 15.26 2.58
C PHE A 155 -8.94 14.54 2.09
N VAL A 156 -7.82 14.74 2.78
CA VAL A 156 -6.55 14.07 2.42
C VAL A 156 -6.66 12.58 2.70
N ALA A 157 -7.32 12.19 3.78
CA ALA A 157 -7.61 10.78 4.06
C ALA A 157 -8.49 10.13 3.00
N TYR A 158 -9.42 10.88 2.39
CA TYR A 158 -10.21 10.36 1.26
C TYR A 158 -9.33 10.09 0.03
N ILE A 159 -8.45 11.03 -0.33
CA ILE A 159 -7.49 10.81 -1.44
C ILE A 159 -6.61 9.59 -1.14
N ALA A 160 -6.14 9.47 0.10
CA ALA A 160 -5.36 8.33 0.54
C ALA A 160 -6.15 7.03 0.50
N ALA A 161 -7.42 7.01 0.94
CA ALA A 161 -8.31 5.86 0.86
C ALA A 161 -8.51 5.40 -0.58
N GLY A 162 -8.70 6.35 -1.51
CA GLY A 162 -8.80 6.06 -2.94
C GLY A 162 -7.52 5.42 -3.49
N ASN A 163 -6.36 5.95 -3.10
CA ASN A 163 -5.07 5.38 -3.50
C ASN A 163 -4.83 3.99 -2.89
N ILE A 164 -5.17 3.78 -1.61
CA ILE A 164 -5.06 2.47 -0.94
C ILE A 164 -5.96 1.44 -1.63
N LEU A 165 -7.18 1.82 -2.00
CA LEU A 165 -8.09 0.94 -2.73
C LEU A 165 -7.59 0.64 -4.15
N LEU A 166 -7.03 1.64 -4.84
CA LEU A 166 -6.41 1.45 -6.16
C LEU A 166 -5.21 0.49 -6.07
N GLU A 167 -4.34 0.71 -5.09
CA GLU A 167 -3.21 -0.15 -4.75
C GLU A 167 -3.67 -1.59 -4.45
N ALA A 168 -4.75 -1.76 -3.67
CA ALA A 168 -5.34 -3.06 -3.36
C ALA A 168 -5.73 -3.83 -4.64
N VAL A 169 -6.47 -3.15 -5.51
CA VAL A 169 -7.06 -3.75 -6.70
C VAL A 169 -6.00 -4.07 -7.75
N VAL A 170 -5.09 -3.13 -8.01
CA VAL A 170 -4.00 -3.30 -8.98
C VAL A 170 -2.97 -4.30 -8.46
N GLY A 171 -2.67 -4.27 -7.15
CA GLY A 171 -1.74 -5.17 -6.48
C GLY A 171 -2.18 -6.63 -6.57
N ALA A 172 -3.44 -6.91 -6.20
CA ALA A 172 -4.01 -8.25 -6.30
C ALA A 172 -4.03 -8.74 -7.76
N ALA A 173 -4.43 -7.87 -8.70
CA ALA A 173 -4.42 -8.20 -10.12
C ALA A 173 -3.01 -8.54 -10.65
N GLY A 174 -1.99 -7.76 -10.28
CA GLY A 174 -0.61 -7.98 -10.73
C GLY A 174 0.02 -9.23 -10.10
N LEU A 175 -0.27 -9.52 -8.83
CA LEU A 175 0.14 -10.78 -8.19
C LEU A 175 -0.45 -12.00 -8.91
N ALA A 176 -1.73 -11.95 -9.27
CA ALA A 176 -2.39 -13.04 -9.98
C ALA A 176 -1.86 -13.24 -11.40
N ARG A 177 -1.61 -12.14 -12.13
CA ARG A 177 -0.95 -12.16 -13.44
C ARG A 177 0.45 -12.78 -13.36
N SER A 178 1.21 -12.42 -12.33
CA SER A 178 2.55 -12.96 -12.08
C SER A 178 2.48 -14.46 -11.79
N TRP A 179 1.52 -14.90 -10.97
CA TRP A 179 1.30 -16.30 -10.65
C TRP A 179 0.97 -17.13 -11.89
N SER A 180 0.04 -16.65 -12.73
CA SER A 180 -0.33 -17.28 -14.00
C SER A 180 0.87 -17.42 -14.94
N SER A 181 1.67 -16.34 -15.07
CA SER A 181 2.87 -16.35 -15.90
C SER A 181 3.92 -17.36 -15.45
N TYR A 182 4.12 -17.46 -14.13
CA TYR A 182 5.08 -18.40 -13.56
C TYR A 182 4.61 -19.86 -13.71
N LEU A 183 3.31 -20.10 -13.57
CA LEU A 183 2.70 -21.40 -13.80
C LEU A 183 2.86 -21.84 -15.26
N ALA A 184 2.57 -20.94 -16.21
CA ALA A 184 2.75 -21.20 -17.63
C ALA A 184 4.19 -21.62 -17.96
N SER A 185 5.18 -20.86 -17.48
CA SER A 185 6.61 -21.17 -17.66
C SER A 185 7.05 -22.49 -17.01
N MET A 186 6.41 -22.88 -15.89
CA MET A 186 6.66 -24.15 -15.24
C MET A 186 6.20 -25.32 -16.12
N ILE A 187 5.01 -25.23 -16.74
CA ILE A 187 4.41 -26.23 -17.63
C ILE A 187 5.16 -26.30 -18.96
N ASP A 188 5.25 -25.18 -19.67
CA ASP A 188 5.97 -25.05 -20.93
C ASP A 188 6.90 -23.83 -20.86
N SER A 189 8.20 -24.08 -20.95
CA SER A 189 9.21 -23.01 -20.93
C SER A 189 9.20 -22.15 -22.17
N ASN A 190 8.65 -22.64 -23.29
CA ASN A 190 8.75 -21.97 -24.58
C ASN A 190 7.54 -21.08 -24.87
N ASN A 191 6.41 -21.27 -24.17
CA ASN A 191 5.19 -20.48 -24.32
C ASN A 191 4.71 -19.91 -22.98
N SER A 192 5.25 -18.75 -22.58
CA SER A 192 4.79 -18.04 -21.38
C SER A 192 3.34 -17.54 -21.46
N ASP A 193 2.77 -17.48 -22.67
CA ASP A 193 1.37 -17.08 -22.91
C ASP A 193 0.44 -18.28 -23.14
N LEU A 194 0.87 -19.51 -22.87
CA LEU A 194 0.07 -20.73 -23.09
C LEU A 194 -1.31 -20.68 -22.39
N LEU A 195 -1.37 -20.04 -21.23
CA LEU A 195 -2.60 -19.91 -20.42
C LEU A 195 -3.42 -18.66 -20.76
N ARG A 196 -3.01 -17.87 -21.77
CA ARG A 196 -3.61 -16.58 -22.12
C ARG A 196 -4.30 -16.65 -23.48
N PHE A 197 -5.45 -16.01 -23.57
CA PHE A 197 -6.20 -15.86 -24.82
C PHE A 197 -5.89 -14.51 -25.44
N LYS A 198 -5.22 -14.51 -26.61
CA LYS A 198 -4.94 -13.28 -27.35
C LYS A 198 -6.18 -12.84 -28.12
N VAL A 199 -6.59 -11.59 -27.91
CA VAL A 199 -7.69 -10.94 -28.64
C VAL A 199 -7.14 -9.69 -29.31
N ASP A 200 -6.97 -9.74 -30.62
CA ASP A 200 -6.30 -8.68 -31.41
C ASP A 200 -7.10 -7.37 -31.50
N CYS A 201 -8.34 -7.33 -31.01
CA CYS A 201 -9.18 -6.12 -31.00
C CYS A 201 -8.76 -5.09 -29.91
N PHE A 202 -8.05 -5.53 -28.88
CA PHE A 202 -7.63 -4.65 -27.78
C PHE A 202 -6.24 -4.05 -28.00
N ALA A 203 -6.00 -2.87 -27.41
CA ALA A 203 -4.70 -2.22 -27.44
C ALA A 203 -3.60 -3.07 -26.80
N ASP A 204 -2.34 -2.84 -27.22
CA ASP A 204 -1.19 -3.56 -26.67
C ASP A 204 -1.08 -3.41 -25.15
N GLY A 205 -0.95 -4.55 -24.47
CA GLY A 205 -0.98 -4.62 -23.01
C GLY A 205 -2.37 -4.86 -22.41
N PHE A 206 -3.44 -4.81 -23.23
CA PHE A 206 -4.80 -5.23 -22.87
C PHE A 206 -5.32 -6.45 -23.67
N ASN A 207 -4.56 -6.87 -24.67
CA ASN A 207 -4.90 -7.90 -25.64
C ASN A 207 -4.72 -9.35 -25.16
N LEU A 208 -4.08 -9.57 -24.02
CA LEU A 208 -3.78 -10.92 -23.49
C LEU A 208 -4.68 -11.24 -22.30
N LEU A 209 -5.83 -11.86 -22.55
CA LEU A 209 -6.78 -12.23 -21.52
C LEU A 209 -6.27 -13.40 -20.67
N ASP A 210 -6.30 -13.25 -19.35
CA ASP A 210 -5.73 -14.23 -18.40
C ASP A 210 -6.79 -14.82 -17.46
N PRO A 211 -7.50 -15.87 -17.89
CA PRO A 211 -8.53 -16.52 -17.07
C PRO A 211 -7.94 -17.25 -15.86
N VAL A 212 -6.69 -17.70 -15.94
CA VAL A 212 -6.01 -18.38 -14.83
C VAL A 212 -5.72 -17.39 -13.70
N ALA A 213 -5.35 -16.15 -14.01
CA ALA A 213 -5.23 -15.07 -13.02
C ALA A 213 -6.58 -14.82 -12.30
N VAL A 214 -7.70 -14.84 -13.02
CA VAL A 214 -9.03 -14.70 -12.40
C VAL A 214 -9.35 -15.89 -11.48
N LEU A 215 -9.08 -17.12 -11.96
CA LEU A 215 -9.34 -18.33 -11.18
C LEU A 215 -8.56 -18.35 -9.87
N ILE A 216 -7.26 -18.05 -9.90
CA ILE A 216 -6.43 -18.04 -8.68
C ILE A 216 -6.87 -16.94 -7.72
N LEU A 217 -7.29 -15.76 -8.22
CA LEU A 217 -7.85 -14.70 -7.37
C LEU A 217 -9.11 -15.16 -6.64
N LEU A 218 -10.05 -15.80 -7.35
CA LEU A 218 -11.29 -16.31 -6.75
C LEU A 218 -11.00 -17.41 -5.72
N VAL A 219 -10.07 -18.31 -6.02
CA VAL A 219 -9.67 -19.40 -5.09
C VAL A 219 -9.00 -18.83 -3.84
N CYS A 220 -7.99 -17.96 -3.99
CA CYS A 220 -7.29 -17.38 -2.84
C CYS A 220 -8.21 -16.53 -1.98
N ASN A 221 -9.06 -15.69 -2.59
CA ASN A 221 -10.02 -14.87 -1.82
C ASN A 221 -11.13 -15.72 -1.20
N GLY A 222 -11.59 -16.78 -1.85
CA GLY A 222 -12.54 -17.73 -1.26
C GLY A 222 -11.98 -18.43 -0.02
N ILE A 223 -10.69 -18.81 -0.06
CA ILE A 223 -9.98 -19.36 1.11
C ILE A 223 -9.87 -18.30 2.21
N ALA A 224 -9.49 -17.06 1.87
CA ALA A 224 -9.40 -15.97 2.85
C ALA A 224 -10.75 -15.66 3.52
N MET A 225 -11.84 -15.65 2.75
CA MET A 225 -13.21 -15.42 3.25
C MET A 225 -13.71 -16.53 4.18
N SER A 226 -13.27 -17.78 3.97
CA SER A 226 -13.68 -18.95 4.75
C SER A 226 -13.19 -18.96 6.20
N GLY A 227 -12.44 -17.94 6.62
CA GLY A 227 -12.03 -17.73 8.01
C GLY A 227 -10.76 -18.51 8.33
N THR A 228 -9.61 -17.94 8.01
CA THR A 228 -8.28 -18.48 8.36
C THR A 228 -7.97 -18.27 9.85
N ARG A 229 -8.78 -18.86 10.74
CA ARG A 229 -8.67 -18.73 12.21
C ARG A 229 -7.44 -19.44 12.82
N ARG A 230 -6.55 -20.02 11.99
CA ARG A 230 -5.38 -20.83 12.42
C ARG A 230 -4.06 -20.50 11.70
N SER A 231 -3.96 -19.36 11.00
CA SER A 231 -2.92 -19.16 9.97
C SER A 231 -1.58 -18.58 10.42
N SER A 232 -1.46 -17.94 11.59
CA SER A 232 -0.22 -17.20 11.91
C SER A 232 1.02 -18.10 12.03
N TRP A 233 0.88 -19.31 12.61
CA TRP A 233 2.02 -20.22 12.74
C TRP A 233 2.43 -20.86 11.41
N LEU A 234 1.43 -21.21 10.58
CA LEU A 234 1.64 -21.75 9.25
C LEU A 234 2.32 -20.71 8.35
N ASN A 235 1.98 -19.43 8.48
CA ASN A 235 2.56 -18.35 7.69
C ASN A 235 4.06 -18.17 7.94
N TRP A 236 4.53 -18.20 9.20
CA TRP A 236 5.97 -18.03 9.45
C TRP A 236 6.78 -19.25 9.02
N ILE A 237 6.29 -20.48 9.21
CA ILE A 237 6.96 -21.70 8.71
C ILE A 237 7.07 -21.67 7.19
N SER A 238 5.96 -21.36 6.54
CA SER A 238 5.85 -21.16 5.10
C SER A 238 6.89 -20.15 4.61
N SER A 239 7.10 -19.05 5.33
CA SER A 239 8.07 -18.00 5.00
C SER A 239 9.52 -18.44 5.21
N ILE A 240 9.81 -19.22 6.26
CA ILE A 240 11.14 -19.81 6.50
C ILE A 240 11.51 -20.75 5.34
N VAL A 241 10.60 -21.63 4.92
CA VAL A 241 10.86 -22.55 3.79
C VAL A 241 11.18 -21.77 2.52
N SER A 242 10.41 -20.72 2.21
CA SER A 242 10.69 -19.84 1.06
C SER A 242 12.03 -19.13 1.19
N SER A 243 12.43 -18.74 2.41
CA SER A 243 13.74 -18.13 2.67
C SER A 243 14.89 -19.08 2.41
N CYS A 244 14.76 -20.35 2.81
CA CYS A 244 15.77 -21.38 2.53
C CYS A 244 15.98 -21.55 1.01
N VAL A 245 14.90 -21.54 0.22
CA VAL A 245 15.01 -21.62 -1.24
C VAL A 245 15.65 -20.35 -1.82
N ILE A 246 15.33 -19.17 -1.28
CA ILE A 246 16.00 -17.92 -1.69
C ILE A 246 17.49 -17.96 -1.41
N VAL A 247 17.91 -18.41 -0.23
CA VAL A 247 19.33 -18.57 0.12
C VAL A 247 19.99 -19.56 -0.83
N PHE A 248 19.32 -20.68 -1.15
CA PHE A 248 19.79 -21.62 -2.17
C PHE A 248 19.99 -20.94 -3.53
N VAL A 249 19.04 -20.12 -4.00
CA VAL A 249 19.14 -19.39 -5.26
C VAL A 249 20.35 -18.45 -5.26
N ILE A 250 20.57 -17.72 -4.16
CA ILE A 250 21.70 -16.81 -4.00
C ILE A 250 23.03 -17.58 -4.08
N ILE A 251 23.18 -18.66 -3.30
CA ILE A 251 24.42 -19.45 -3.26
C ILE A 251 24.74 -20.02 -4.64
N VAL A 252 23.78 -20.71 -5.28
CA VAL A 252 24.01 -21.34 -6.58
C VAL A 252 24.25 -20.29 -7.66
N GLY A 253 23.57 -19.14 -7.59
CA GLY A 253 23.74 -18.04 -8.53
C GLY A 253 25.13 -17.40 -8.47
N PHE A 254 25.74 -17.29 -7.28
CA PHE A 254 27.14 -16.86 -7.17
C PHE A 254 28.13 -17.94 -7.59
N VAL A 255 27.85 -19.22 -7.30
CA VAL A 255 28.74 -20.34 -7.69
C VAL A 255 28.80 -20.52 -9.21
N HIS A 256 27.68 -20.36 -9.92
CA HIS A 256 27.61 -20.49 -11.38
C HIS A 256 27.64 -19.14 -12.11
N GLY A 257 27.76 -18.05 -11.38
CA GLY A 257 27.74 -16.69 -11.91
C GLY A 257 29.02 -16.35 -12.66
N LYS A 258 28.89 -15.76 -13.86
CA LYS A 258 30.02 -15.27 -14.64
C LYS A 258 30.07 -13.76 -14.56
N THR A 259 31.22 -13.21 -14.16
CA THR A 259 31.43 -11.75 -14.10
C THR A 259 31.31 -11.10 -15.48
N THR A 260 31.56 -11.83 -16.56
CA THR A 260 31.38 -11.36 -17.95
C THR A 260 29.94 -10.97 -18.27
N ASN A 261 28.95 -11.51 -17.55
CA ASN A 261 27.54 -11.16 -17.76
C ASN A 261 27.18 -9.78 -17.19
N LEU A 262 28.05 -9.22 -16.34
CA LEU A 262 27.90 -7.88 -15.78
C LEU A 262 28.38 -6.80 -16.76
N ASP A 263 29.05 -7.14 -17.86
CA ASP A 263 29.52 -6.18 -18.86
C ASP A 263 28.56 -6.10 -20.06
N PRO A 264 28.08 -4.89 -20.43
CA PRO A 264 28.20 -3.61 -19.72
C PRO A 264 27.30 -3.52 -18.48
N PHE A 265 27.78 -2.90 -17.40
CA PHE A 265 27.03 -2.83 -16.13
C PHE A 265 25.81 -1.90 -16.20
N LEU A 266 25.93 -0.78 -16.92
CA LEU A 266 24.90 0.25 -17.11
C LEU A 266 24.50 0.34 -18.60
N PRO A 267 23.86 -0.68 -19.19
CA PRO A 267 23.51 -0.68 -20.61
C PRO A 267 22.53 0.44 -20.98
N TYR A 268 21.65 0.81 -20.05
CA TYR A 268 20.61 1.82 -20.22
C TYR A 268 20.94 3.14 -19.47
N GLY A 269 22.17 3.29 -18.97
CA GLY A 269 22.59 4.44 -18.19
C GLY A 269 21.91 4.56 -16.83
N THR A 270 22.09 5.71 -16.17
CA THR A 270 21.52 5.98 -14.84
C THR A 270 20.01 6.22 -14.86
N GLU A 271 19.47 6.63 -16.01
CA GLU A 271 18.03 6.87 -16.19
C GLU A 271 17.25 5.56 -16.03
N GLY A 272 17.67 4.50 -16.74
CA GLY A 272 17.06 3.18 -16.63
C GLY A 272 17.17 2.55 -15.23
N VAL A 273 18.21 2.91 -14.46
CA VAL A 273 18.34 2.47 -13.06
C VAL A 273 17.25 3.06 -12.18
N PHE A 274 16.93 4.35 -12.32
CA PHE A 274 15.90 5.00 -11.52
C PHE A 274 14.48 4.71 -12.00
N GLU A 275 14.28 4.53 -13.31
CA GLU A 275 13.02 4.02 -13.86
C GLU A 275 12.71 2.62 -13.30
N ALA A 276 13.69 1.71 -13.36
CA ALA A 276 13.56 0.40 -12.74
C ALA A 276 13.36 0.50 -11.22
N ALA A 277 14.07 1.39 -10.52
CA ALA A 277 13.93 1.59 -9.07
C ALA A 277 12.48 1.95 -8.69
N ALA A 278 11.83 2.79 -9.48
CA ALA A 278 10.45 3.17 -9.26
C ALA A 278 9.48 2.00 -9.50
N VAL A 279 9.73 1.14 -10.50
CA VAL A 279 8.90 -0.04 -10.77
C VAL A 279 9.13 -1.15 -9.73
N VAL A 280 10.39 -1.49 -9.42
CA VAL A 280 10.73 -2.51 -8.41
C VAL A 280 10.35 -2.09 -6.98
N TYR A 281 9.93 -0.85 -6.78
CA TYR A 281 9.31 -0.39 -5.53
C TYR A 281 8.14 -1.26 -5.09
N TRP A 282 7.40 -1.84 -6.05
CA TRP A 282 6.41 -2.88 -5.80
C TRP A 282 6.93 -3.94 -4.83
N SER A 283 8.16 -4.41 -5.05
CA SER A 283 8.78 -5.50 -4.29
C SER A 283 8.90 -5.18 -2.80
N TYR A 284 8.84 -3.91 -2.38
CA TYR A 284 8.96 -3.50 -0.98
C TYR A 284 7.61 -3.29 -0.28
N THR A 285 6.50 -3.51 -0.98
CA THR A 285 5.17 -3.30 -0.42
C THR A 285 4.75 -4.50 0.44
N GLY A 286 4.10 -4.25 1.58
CA GLY A 286 3.63 -5.29 2.50
C GLY A 286 4.08 -5.12 3.96
N PHE A 287 5.05 -4.24 4.26
CA PHE A 287 5.38 -3.89 5.66
C PHE A 287 4.29 -3.04 6.32
N ASP A 288 3.58 -2.25 5.53
CA ASP A 288 2.46 -1.41 5.93
C ASP A 288 1.25 -2.26 6.36
N MET A 289 1.05 -3.43 5.75
CA MET A 289 0.09 -4.44 6.23
C MET A 289 0.45 -4.92 7.64
N VAL A 290 1.73 -5.13 7.92
CA VAL A 290 2.20 -5.53 9.27
C VAL A 290 2.02 -4.40 10.28
N ALA A 291 2.13 -3.13 9.85
CA ALA A 291 1.83 -1.98 10.70
C ALA A 291 0.37 -1.99 11.21
N THR A 292 -0.58 -2.54 10.44
CA THR A 292 -1.99 -2.69 10.89
C THR A 292 -2.17 -3.73 12.01
N MET A 293 -1.17 -4.58 12.24
CA MET A 293 -1.18 -5.61 13.29
C MET A 293 -0.67 -5.08 14.64
N ALA A 294 -0.50 -3.76 14.76
CA ALA A 294 -0.06 -3.11 16.00
C ALA A 294 -0.97 -3.46 17.20
N GLU A 295 -2.28 -3.57 16.98
CA GLU A 295 -3.26 -3.96 18.01
C GLU A 295 -3.07 -5.40 18.52
N GLU A 296 -2.57 -6.30 17.67
CA GLU A 296 -2.35 -7.72 17.96
C GLU A 296 -0.94 -7.97 18.55
N THR A 297 -0.12 -6.92 18.70
CA THR A 297 1.28 -7.03 19.15
C THR A 297 1.40 -6.96 20.67
N LYS A 298 2.20 -7.86 21.26
CA LYS A 298 2.40 -7.93 22.72
C LYS A 298 3.11 -6.71 23.31
N LYS A 299 4.23 -6.29 22.71
CA LYS A 299 5.00 -5.10 23.14
C LYS A 299 5.20 -4.15 21.95
N PRO A 300 4.18 -3.34 21.59
CA PRO A 300 4.21 -2.48 20.40
C PRO A 300 5.46 -1.60 20.31
N SER A 301 5.88 -0.98 21.42
CA SER A 301 7.03 -0.06 21.48
C SER A 301 8.39 -0.66 21.11
N ARG A 302 8.55 -1.98 21.23
CA ARG A 302 9.79 -2.69 20.90
C ARG A 302 9.61 -3.58 19.68
N ASP A 303 8.51 -4.32 19.63
CA ASP A 303 8.32 -5.39 18.66
C ASP A 303 8.01 -4.84 17.26
N ILE A 304 7.26 -3.73 17.16
CA ILE A 304 6.95 -3.10 15.87
C ILE A 304 8.20 -2.50 15.22
N PRO A 305 9.04 -1.69 15.90
CA PRO A 305 10.27 -1.18 15.30
C PRO A 305 11.22 -2.27 14.82
N ILE A 306 11.45 -3.30 15.66
CA ILE A 306 12.32 -4.43 15.29
C ILE A 306 11.72 -5.19 14.10
N GLY A 307 10.41 -5.44 14.12
CA GLY A 307 9.70 -6.17 13.08
C GLY A 307 9.72 -5.45 11.74
N LEU A 308 9.33 -4.17 11.68
CA LEU A 308 9.21 -3.40 10.43
C LEU A 308 10.57 -2.98 9.88
N VAL A 309 11.39 -2.29 10.67
CA VAL A 309 12.68 -1.77 10.20
C VAL A 309 13.67 -2.92 9.97
N GLY A 310 13.70 -3.89 10.89
CA GLY A 310 14.59 -5.05 10.79
C GLY A 310 14.29 -5.91 9.56
N SER A 311 13.01 -6.19 9.28
CA SER A 311 12.62 -6.93 8.08
C SER A 311 12.93 -6.16 6.80
N MET A 312 12.68 -4.84 6.73
CA MET A 312 12.99 -4.03 5.55
C MET A 312 14.49 -4.01 5.22
N CYS A 313 15.36 -3.88 6.22
CA CYS A 313 16.80 -3.98 6.02
C CYS A 313 17.20 -5.37 5.48
N MET A 314 16.66 -6.43 6.08
CA MET A 314 16.92 -7.81 5.67
C MET A 314 16.46 -8.09 4.23
N ILE A 315 15.23 -7.66 3.89
CA ILE A 315 14.64 -7.84 2.56
C ILE A 315 15.46 -7.08 1.51
N THR A 316 15.87 -5.84 1.80
CA THR A 316 16.72 -5.06 0.90
C THR A 316 18.03 -5.77 0.58
N ALA A 317 18.70 -6.31 1.60
CA ALA A 317 19.94 -7.07 1.40
C ALA A 317 19.70 -8.34 0.56
N VAL A 318 18.66 -9.11 0.88
CA VAL A 318 18.28 -10.32 0.13
C VAL A 318 17.97 -10.01 -1.33
N TYR A 319 17.23 -8.93 -1.62
CA TYR A 319 16.88 -8.56 -2.98
C TYR A 319 18.09 -8.08 -3.78
N CYS A 320 18.99 -7.30 -3.18
CA CYS A 320 20.23 -6.91 -3.83
C CYS A 320 21.07 -8.14 -4.21
N LEU A 321 21.20 -9.11 -3.29
CA LEU A 321 21.93 -10.36 -3.53
C LEU A 321 21.26 -11.22 -4.61
N MET A 322 19.92 -11.35 -4.57
CA MET A 322 19.17 -12.10 -5.57
C MET A 322 19.25 -11.46 -6.96
N ALA A 323 19.20 -10.13 -7.06
CA ALA A 323 19.28 -9.41 -8.32
C ALA A 323 20.70 -9.52 -8.93
N LEU A 324 21.73 -9.44 -8.08
CA LEU A 324 23.12 -9.67 -8.51
C LEU A 324 23.32 -11.12 -8.96
N ALA A 325 22.83 -12.09 -8.20
CA ALA A 325 22.91 -13.51 -8.54
C ALA A 325 22.26 -13.80 -9.91
N LEU A 326 21.07 -13.25 -10.18
CA LEU A 326 20.37 -13.43 -11.45
C LEU A 326 21.19 -12.89 -12.64
N THR A 327 21.71 -11.67 -12.52
CA THR A 327 22.44 -10.99 -13.59
C THR A 327 23.85 -11.57 -13.82
N MET A 328 24.43 -12.22 -12.79
CA MET A 328 25.64 -13.02 -12.97
C MET A 328 25.37 -14.38 -13.60
N MET A 329 24.23 -15.01 -13.30
CA MET A 329 23.83 -16.31 -13.88
C MET A 329 23.58 -16.23 -15.39
N VAL A 330 22.82 -15.21 -15.82
CA VAL A 330 22.36 -15.07 -17.20
C VAL A 330 22.56 -13.63 -17.65
N LYS A 331 23.03 -13.44 -18.88
CA LYS A 331 23.18 -12.12 -19.48
C LYS A 331 21.82 -11.41 -19.57
N TYR A 332 21.77 -10.13 -19.21
CA TYR A 332 20.51 -9.38 -19.09
C TYR A 332 19.59 -9.42 -20.33
N THR A 333 20.16 -9.60 -21.53
CA THR A 333 19.42 -9.73 -22.81
C THR A 333 18.64 -11.04 -22.93
N GLU A 334 19.11 -12.10 -22.27
CA GLU A 334 18.58 -13.47 -22.34
C GLU A 334 17.71 -13.84 -21.13
N ILE A 335 17.62 -12.93 -20.15
CA ILE A 335 16.72 -13.10 -19.00
C ILE A 335 15.27 -13.22 -19.50
N ASP A 336 14.54 -14.17 -18.95
CA ASP A 336 13.10 -14.27 -19.19
C ASP A 336 12.35 -13.25 -18.33
N MET A 337 11.40 -12.55 -18.94
CA MET A 337 10.65 -11.47 -18.27
C MET A 337 9.57 -11.97 -17.32
N ASN A 338 9.11 -13.21 -17.50
CA ASN A 338 7.94 -13.78 -16.83
C ASN A 338 8.34 -14.74 -15.69
N ALA A 339 9.47 -15.44 -15.84
CA ALA A 339 9.96 -16.42 -14.88
C ALA A 339 11.50 -16.43 -14.83
N ALA A 340 12.07 -15.29 -14.42
CA ALA A 340 13.49 -14.99 -14.51
C ALA A 340 14.38 -16.05 -13.85
N TYR A 341 14.09 -16.39 -12.60
CA TYR A 341 14.92 -17.31 -11.82
C TYR A 341 14.78 -18.76 -12.29
N SER A 342 13.56 -19.24 -12.52
CA SER A 342 13.37 -20.65 -12.90
C SER A 342 13.99 -20.96 -14.27
N ILE A 343 13.82 -20.05 -15.25
CA ILE A 343 14.43 -20.20 -16.57
C ILE A 343 15.96 -20.04 -16.50
N ALA A 344 16.48 -19.15 -15.66
CA ALA A 344 17.93 -19.03 -15.45
C ALA A 344 18.57 -20.34 -14.97
N PHE A 345 17.94 -21.06 -14.02
CA PHE A 345 18.43 -22.39 -13.60
C PHE A 345 18.41 -23.43 -14.72
N ARG A 346 17.40 -23.37 -15.59
CA ARG A 346 17.36 -24.25 -16.78
C ARG A 346 18.48 -23.93 -17.76
N GLN A 347 18.79 -22.66 -18.01
CA GLN A 347 19.86 -22.26 -18.92
C GLN A 347 21.25 -22.72 -18.45
N ILE A 348 21.44 -22.86 -17.13
CA ILE A 348 22.67 -23.40 -16.52
C ILE A 348 22.68 -24.94 -16.49
N GLY A 349 21.60 -25.60 -16.92
CA GLY A 349 21.47 -27.06 -16.98
C GLY A 349 20.88 -27.72 -15.73
N MET A 350 20.46 -26.94 -14.73
CA MET A 350 19.87 -27.45 -13.48
C MET A 350 18.33 -27.56 -13.58
N ASN A 351 17.84 -28.53 -14.36
CA ASN A 351 16.40 -28.70 -14.60
C ASN A 351 15.58 -28.99 -13.34
N TRP A 352 16.13 -29.71 -12.35
CA TRP A 352 15.43 -29.95 -11.09
C TRP A 352 15.25 -28.66 -10.28
N ALA A 353 16.23 -27.76 -10.31
CA ALA A 353 16.19 -26.49 -9.61
C ALA A 353 15.15 -25.53 -10.22
N LYS A 354 14.92 -25.60 -11.54
CA LYS A 354 13.79 -24.91 -12.20
C LYS A 354 12.48 -25.19 -11.45
N TYR A 355 12.15 -26.46 -11.22
CA TYR A 355 10.89 -26.84 -10.58
C TYR A 355 10.86 -26.44 -9.10
N LEU A 356 11.95 -26.64 -8.36
CA LEU A 356 12.06 -26.24 -6.96
C LEU A 356 11.77 -24.73 -6.78
N VAL A 357 12.46 -23.90 -7.58
CA VAL A 357 12.29 -22.44 -7.54
C VAL A 357 10.90 -22.02 -8.02
N SER A 358 10.34 -22.72 -9.00
CA SER A 358 8.98 -22.43 -9.49
C SER A 358 7.89 -22.73 -8.47
N VAL A 359 7.98 -23.88 -7.79
CA VAL A 359 7.05 -24.23 -6.71
C VAL A 359 7.19 -23.22 -5.57
N CYS A 360 8.41 -22.82 -5.21
CA CYS A 360 8.64 -21.80 -4.20
C CYS A 360 8.03 -20.43 -4.59
N ALA A 361 8.23 -19.99 -5.83
CA ALA A 361 7.72 -18.72 -6.34
C ALA A 361 6.18 -18.72 -6.36
N LEU A 362 5.55 -19.78 -6.88
CA LEU A 362 4.08 -19.94 -6.90
C LEU A 362 3.51 -19.93 -5.49
N LYS A 363 4.11 -20.71 -4.58
CA LYS A 363 3.71 -20.76 -3.17
C LYS A 363 3.90 -19.41 -2.47
N GLY A 364 4.99 -18.69 -2.78
CA GLY A 364 5.27 -17.34 -2.28
C GLY A 364 4.18 -16.36 -2.70
N MET A 365 3.90 -16.27 -4.01
CA MET A 365 2.84 -15.42 -4.56
C MET A 365 1.45 -15.76 -4.01
N THR A 366 1.11 -17.04 -3.83
CA THR A 366 -0.15 -17.45 -3.18
C THR A 366 -0.21 -16.97 -1.72
N THR A 367 0.91 -17.02 -0.99
CA THR A 367 0.99 -16.51 0.38
C THR A 367 0.78 -14.99 0.40
N SER A 368 1.44 -14.24 -0.48
CA SER A 368 1.26 -12.78 -0.61
C SER A 368 -0.17 -12.41 -1.00
N LEU A 369 -0.83 -13.17 -1.90
CA LEU A 369 -2.24 -12.97 -2.25
C LEU A 369 -3.18 -13.15 -1.05
N LEU A 370 -2.96 -14.20 -0.25
CA LEU A 370 -3.76 -14.46 0.96
C LEU A 370 -3.56 -13.37 2.01
N VAL A 371 -2.30 -13.00 2.29
CA VAL A 371 -1.99 -11.93 3.28
C VAL A 371 -2.51 -10.58 2.79
N GLY A 372 -2.32 -10.26 1.51
CA GLY A 372 -2.82 -9.05 0.88
C GLY A 372 -4.35 -8.97 0.94
N SER A 373 -5.05 -10.06 0.66
CA SER A 373 -6.52 -10.13 0.77
C SER A 373 -7.00 -9.80 2.19
N LEU A 374 -6.36 -10.37 3.21
CA LEU A 374 -6.70 -10.10 4.62
C LEU A 374 -6.42 -8.65 5.01
N GLY A 375 -5.28 -8.08 4.59
CA GLY A 375 -4.93 -6.69 4.86
C GLY A 375 -5.88 -5.70 4.17
N GLN A 376 -6.18 -5.93 2.90
CA GLN A 376 -7.06 -5.05 2.12
C GLN A 376 -8.52 -5.12 2.57
N ALA A 377 -8.96 -6.29 3.06
CA ALA A 377 -10.25 -6.44 3.71
C ALA A 377 -10.39 -5.51 4.93
N ARG A 378 -9.33 -5.36 5.75
CA ARG A 378 -9.31 -4.44 6.91
C ARG A 378 -9.35 -2.98 6.49
N TYR A 379 -8.50 -2.58 5.54
CA TYR A 379 -8.52 -1.20 5.01
C TYR A 379 -9.89 -0.83 4.45
N THR A 380 -10.46 -1.67 3.59
CA THR A 380 -11.77 -1.42 2.96
C THR A 380 -12.88 -1.34 4.00
N THR A 381 -12.85 -2.19 5.02
CA THR A 381 -13.82 -2.15 6.13
C THR A 381 -13.71 -0.84 6.92
N GLN A 382 -12.49 -0.38 7.22
CA GLN A 382 -12.31 0.87 7.96
C GLN A 382 -12.70 2.11 7.13
N ILE A 383 -12.42 2.11 5.83
CA ILE A 383 -12.88 3.16 4.90
C ILE A 383 -14.42 3.17 4.81
N ALA A 384 -15.06 2.00 4.86
CA ALA A 384 -16.51 1.88 4.89
C ALA A 384 -17.13 2.36 6.22
N ARG A 385 -16.49 2.04 7.36
CA ARG A 385 -16.89 2.57 8.69
C ARG A 385 -16.76 4.09 8.77
N ALA A 386 -15.81 4.66 8.03
CA ALA A 386 -15.69 6.09 7.87
C ALA A 386 -16.77 6.73 6.97
N HIS A 387 -17.70 5.93 6.41
CA HIS A 387 -18.72 6.36 5.44
C HIS A 387 -18.13 7.03 4.17
N MET A 388 -16.86 6.76 3.85
CA MET A 388 -16.24 7.22 2.60
C MET A 388 -16.63 6.34 1.41
N ILE A 389 -16.99 5.09 1.69
CA ILE A 389 -17.67 4.15 0.79
C ILE A 389 -18.92 3.62 1.53
N PRO A 390 -19.87 2.98 0.84
CA PRO A 390 -21.11 2.51 1.44
C PRO A 390 -20.87 1.64 2.70
N PRO A 391 -21.53 1.93 3.84
CA PRO A 391 -21.32 1.21 5.10
C PRO A 391 -21.67 -0.28 5.02
N TRP A 392 -22.40 -0.71 3.99
CA TRP A 392 -22.62 -2.12 3.69
C TRP A 392 -21.32 -2.93 3.55
N PHE A 393 -20.22 -2.30 3.10
CA PHE A 393 -18.90 -2.93 3.03
C PHE A 393 -18.21 -3.05 4.39
N ALA A 394 -18.69 -2.35 5.42
CA ALA A 394 -18.18 -2.47 6.79
C ALA A 394 -18.71 -3.71 7.54
N LEU A 395 -19.73 -4.38 6.99
CA LEU A 395 -20.40 -5.51 7.64
C LEU A 395 -19.49 -6.74 7.73
N VAL A 396 -19.37 -7.29 8.94
CA VAL A 396 -18.55 -8.48 9.24
C VAL A 396 -19.44 -9.69 9.43
N HIS A 397 -19.09 -10.81 8.80
CA HIS A 397 -19.89 -12.03 8.88
C HIS A 397 -19.74 -12.73 10.26
N PRO A 398 -20.84 -13.13 10.92
CA PRO A 398 -20.81 -13.57 12.32
C PRO A 398 -20.09 -14.90 12.56
N LYS A 399 -20.06 -15.82 11.58
CA LYS A 399 -19.39 -17.13 11.75
C LYS A 399 -17.90 -17.09 11.43
N THR A 400 -17.52 -16.34 10.39
CA THR A 400 -16.13 -16.29 9.90
C THR A 400 -15.36 -15.13 10.51
N GLN A 401 -16.04 -14.14 11.10
CA GLN A 401 -15.45 -12.89 11.60
C GLN A 401 -14.66 -12.13 10.52
N THR A 402 -15.02 -12.33 9.24
CA THR A 402 -14.38 -11.72 8.07
C THR A 402 -15.37 -10.79 7.33
N PRO A 403 -14.91 -9.65 6.80
CA PRO A 403 -15.75 -8.73 6.03
C PRO A 403 -15.88 -9.19 4.57
N ILE A 404 -16.75 -10.17 4.34
CA ILE A 404 -16.92 -10.84 3.03
C ILE A 404 -17.26 -9.84 1.91
N ASN A 405 -18.13 -8.87 2.19
CA ASN A 405 -18.59 -7.88 1.21
C ASN A 405 -17.44 -7.01 0.68
N ALA A 406 -16.58 -6.53 1.57
CA ALA A 406 -15.40 -5.74 1.21
C ALA A 406 -14.41 -6.55 0.37
N THR A 407 -14.13 -7.79 0.79
CA THR A 407 -13.24 -8.67 0.05
C THR A 407 -13.80 -9.00 -1.33
N LEU A 408 -15.11 -9.20 -1.46
CA LEU A 408 -15.76 -9.50 -2.74
C LEU A 408 -15.68 -8.31 -3.70
N LEU A 409 -15.84 -7.07 -3.20
CA LEU A 409 -15.65 -5.85 -4.01
C LEU A 409 -14.24 -5.79 -4.61
N VAL A 410 -13.22 -5.88 -3.76
CA VAL A 410 -11.81 -5.80 -4.21
C VAL A 410 -11.49 -6.96 -5.15
N THR A 411 -11.93 -8.18 -4.84
CA THR A 411 -11.69 -9.37 -5.67
C THR A 411 -12.33 -9.22 -7.05
N THR A 412 -13.57 -8.73 -7.12
CA THR A 412 -14.30 -8.59 -8.39
C THR A 412 -13.63 -7.54 -9.28
N LEU A 413 -13.27 -6.38 -8.71
CA LEU A 413 -12.53 -5.33 -9.44
C LEU A 413 -11.15 -5.83 -9.88
N SER A 414 -10.44 -6.53 -9.00
CA SER A 414 -9.11 -7.09 -9.31
C SER A 414 -9.18 -8.16 -10.39
N ALA A 415 -10.22 -9.01 -10.39
CA ALA A 415 -10.43 -10.04 -11.41
C ALA A 415 -10.67 -9.42 -12.79
N ILE A 416 -11.51 -8.38 -12.87
CA ILE A 416 -11.75 -7.65 -14.12
C ILE A 416 -10.44 -7.03 -14.63
N ILE A 417 -9.72 -6.33 -13.75
CA ILE A 417 -8.47 -5.66 -14.10
C ILE A 417 -7.36 -6.66 -14.47
N ALA A 418 -7.26 -7.80 -13.77
CA ALA A 418 -6.30 -8.87 -14.06
C ALA A 418 -6.57 -9.53 -15.41
N LEU A 419 -7.86 -9.70 -15.77
CA LEU A 419 -8.25 -10.30 -17.03
C LEU A 419 -7.72 -9.47 -18.21
N PHE A 420 -7.90 -8.15 -18.19
CA PHE A 420 -7.52 -7.31 -19.32
C PHE A 420 -6.07 -6.80 -19.22
N SER A 421 -5.60 -6.36 -18.05
CA SER A 421 -4.38 -5.53 -17.96
C SER A 421 -3.10 -6.34 -17.83
N SER A 422 -2.04 -5.95 -18.55
CA SER A 422 -0.71 -6.57 -18.45
C SER A 422 0.05 -6.19 -17.17
N LEU A 423 1.01 -7.03 -16.77
CA LEU A 423 1.79 -6.85 -15.55
C LEU A 423 2.58 -5.54 -15.50
N ASN A 424 3.10 -5.05 -16.64
CA ASN A 424 3.81 -3.77 -16.71
C ASN A 424 2.90 -2.57 -16.38
N ILE A 425 1.67 -2.60 -16.90
CA ILE A 425 0.68 -1.55 -16.63
C ILE A 425 0.33 -1.56 -15.13
N LEU A 426 0.06 -2.75 -14.60
CA LEU A 426 -0.29 -2.93 -13.19
C LEU A 426 0.85 -2.48 -12.27
N SER A 427 2.09 -2.90 -12.56
CA SER A 427 3.24 -2.57 -11.72
C SER A 427 3.55 -1.08 -11.66
N SER A 428 3.48 -0.38 -12.79
CA SER A 428 3.68 1.08 -12.82
C SER A 428 2.64 1.87 -12.01
N VAL A 429 1.35 1.52 -12.12
CA VAL A 429 0.25 2.21 -11.41
C VAL A 429 0.28 1.90 -9.91
N PHE A 430 0.60 0.65 -9.56
CA PHE A 430 0.75 0.23 -8.18
C PHE A 430 1.88 0.98 -7.49
N SER A 431 3.10 0.96 -8.06
CA SER A 431 4.25 1.65 -7.46
C SER A 431 4.00 3.16 -7.31
N PHE A 432 3.34 3.80 -8.29
CA PHE A 432 2.93 5.21 -8.17
C PHE A 432 2.02 5.44 -6.96
N SER A 433 1.02 4.57 -6.79
CA SER A 433 0.04 4.65 -5.69
C SER A 433 0.72 4.51 -4.32
N THR A 434 1.56 3.48 -4.16
CA THR A 434 2.28 3.20 -2.91
C THR A 434 3.26 4.33 -2.57
N LEU A 435 4.07 4.80 -3.53
CA LEU A 435 4.99 5.92 -3.32
C LEU A 435 4.25 7.19 -2.90
N SER A 436 3.07 7.44 -3.47
CA SER A 436 2.22 8.59 -3.12
C SER A 436 1.72 8.51 -1.67
N ILE A 437 1.29 7.32 -1.23
CA ILE A 437 0.83 7.11 0.16
C ILE A 437 1.99 7.29 1.12
N PHE A 438 3.17 6.77 0.81
CA PHE A 438 4.34 6.89 1.70
C PHE A 438 4.88 8.31 1.79
N MET A 439 4.83 9.06 0.68
CA MET A 439 5.06 10.51 0.70
C MET A 439 4.07 11.21 1.65
N LEU A 440 2.77 10.92 1.54
CA LEU A 440 1.75 11.49 2.43
C LEU A 440 2.00 11.13 3.90
N MET A 441 2.44 9.91 4.19
CA MET A 441 2.79 9.46 5.54
C MET A 441 3.99 10.21 6.11
N ALA A 442 5.03 10.48 5.30
CA ALA A 442 6.16 11.31 5.72
C ALA A 442 5.73 12.77 6.00
N ILE A 443 4.84 13.32 5.17
CA ILE A 443 4.23 14.65 5.40
C ILE A 443 3.41 14.64 6.69
N ALA A 444 2.58 13.62 6.91
CA ALA A 444 1.77 13.47 8.11
C ALA A 444 2.61 13.41 9.38
N LEU A 445 3.76 12.71 9.34
CA LEU A 445 4.68 12.67 10.49
C LEU A 445 5.24 14.07 10.79
N LEU A 446 5.67 14.81 9.78
CA LEU A 446 6.13 16.19 9.97
C LEU A 446 5.01 17.08 10.54
N VAL A 447 3.78 16.97 10.02
CA VAL A 447 2.63 17.70 10.55
C VAL A 447 2.39 17.34 12.02
N ARG A 448 2.40 16.06 12.37
CA ARG A 448 2.24 15.60 13.77
C ARG A 448 3.28 16.19 14.71
N ARG A 449 4.53 16.33 14.26
CA ARG A 449 5.65 16.84 15.07
C ARG A 449 5.57 18.33 15.37
N TYR A 450 5.14 19.11 14.38
CA TYR A 450 5.20 20.58 14.42
C TYR A 450 3.85 21.27 14.57
N TYR A 451 2.74 20.54 14.45
CA TYR A 451 1.40 21.09 14.57
C TYR A 451 0.53 20.31 15.56
N GLU A 452 0.02 21.05 16.54
CA GLU A 452 -1.05 20.63 17.43
C GLU A 452 -2.12 21.73 17.47
N LYS A 453 -3.38 21.32 17.33
CA LYS A 453 -4.54 22.23 17.33
C LYS A 453 -4.60 22.96 18.67
N ASP A 454 -4.85 24.27 18.62
CA ASP A 454 -5.01 25.16 19.78
C ASP A 454 -3.77 25.39 20.66
N VAL A 455 -2.68 24.62 20.47
CA VAL A 455 -1.39 24.81 21.15
C VAL A 455 -0.41 25.62 20.29
N THR A 456 -0.41 25.39 18.98
CA THR A 456 0.62 25.96 18.09
C THR A 456 0.29 27.42 17.72
N PRO A 457 1.20 28.38 17.98
CA PRO A 457 0.98 29.76 17.58
C PRO A 457 0.97 29.89 16.04
N LYS A 458 0.05 30.70 15.51
CA LYS A 458 -0.16 30.87 14.05
C LYS A 458 1.13 31.21 13.29
N ASN A 459 2.03 31.99 13.89
CA ASN A 459 3.33 32.32 13.28
C ASN A 459 4.22 31.08 13.06
N ASN A 460 4.28 30.18 14.03
CA ASN A 460 5.08 28.95 13.91
C ASN A 460 4.44 27.98 12.91
N LEU A 461 3.11 27.91 12.87
CA LEU A 461 2.38 27.15 11.87
C LEU A 461 2.68 27.65 10.44
N VAL A 462 2.61 28.97 10.20
CA VAL A 462 2.92 29.53 8.87
C VAL A 462 4.37 29.25 8.48
N LYS A 463 5.33 29.43 9.39
CA LYS A 463 6.74 29.09 9.14
C LYS A 463 6.92 27.62 8.79
N PHE A 464 6.29 26.73 9.54
CA PHE A 464 6.32 25.29 9.27
C PHE A 464 5.75 24.96 7.89
N LEU A 465 4.56 25.50 7.56
CA LEU A 465 3.92 25.28 6.26
C LEU A 465 4.78 25.79 5.10
N VAL A 466 5.41 26.96 5.25
CA VAL A 466 6.34 27.50 4.25
C VAL A 466 7.55 26.58 4.08
N CYS A 467 8.15 26.10 5.17
CA CYS A 467 9.29 25.19 5.07
C CYS A 467 8.91 23.86 4.42
N LEU A 468 7.72 23.33 4.75
CA LEU A 468 7.19 22.10 4.17
C LEU A 468 6.90 22.27 2.67
N THR A 469 6.28 23.37 2.25
CA THR A 469 6.02 23.63 0.83
C THR A 469 7.31 23.84 0.05
N VAL A 470 8.31 24.50 0.65
CA VAL A 470 9.66 24.60 0.06
C VAL A 470 10.26 23.21 -0.14
N VAL A 471 10.21 22.33 0.85
CA VAL A 471 10.75 20.95 0.71
C VAL A 471 10.04 20.18 -0.41
N VAL A 472 8.72 20.24 -0.48
CA VAL A 472 7.94 19.54 -1.51
C VAL A 472 8.20 20.13 -2.89
N ALA A 473 8.15 21.46 -3.03
CA ALA A 473 8.39 22.15 -4.30
C ALA A 473 9.82 21.93 -4.81
N SER A 474 10.81 21.98 -3.91
CA SER A 474 12.20 21.68 -4.23
C SER A 474 12.37 20.24 -4.71
N SER A 475 11.70 19.28 -4.06
CA SER A 475 11.72 17.86 -4.48
C SER A 475 11.10 17.69 -5.87
N ILE A 476 9.97 18.33 -6.16
CA ILE A 476 9.37 18.34 -7.51
C ILE A 476 10.33 18.97 -8.52
N GLY A 477 11.03 20.06 -8.13
CA GLY A 477 12.06 20.71 -8.94
C GLY A 477 13.23 19.78 -9.29
N ILE A 478 13.74 19.01 -8.31
CA ILE A 478 14.80 18.00 -8.55
C ILE A 478 14.32 17.00 -9.61
N THR A 479 13.11 16.46 -9.44
CA THR A 479 12.53 15.47 -10.35
C THR A 479 12.31 16.03 -11.76
N ALA A 480 11.78 17.26 -11.87
CA ALA A 480 11.56 17.91 -13.16
C ALA A 480 12.87 18.23 -13.88
N PHE A 481 13.90 18.65 -13.14
CA PHE A 481 15.23 18.92 -13.70
C PHE A 481 15.89 17.63 -14.19
N TRP A 482 15.78 16.54 -13.43
CA TRP A 482 16.24 15.21 -13.84
C TRP A 482 15.63 14.78 -15.17
N ASN A 483 14.31 14.89 -15.29
CA ASN A 483 13.58 14.48 -16.51
C ASN A 483 13.80 15.43 -17.70
N SER A 484 14.25 16.67 -17.47
CA SER A 484 14.57 17.64 -18.53
C SER A 484 15.90 17.33 -19.26
N ASN A 485 16.62 16.26 -18.89
CA ASN A 485 17.92 15.88 -19.43
C ASN A 485 19.01 16.99 -19.35
N GLY A 486 18.80 18.01 -18.52
CA GLY A 486 19.77 19.07 -18.25
C GLY A 486 20.84 18.56 -17.29
N ARG A 487 21.94 17.98 -17.77
CA ARG A 487 23.01 17.41 -16.93
C ARG A 487 23.96 18.47 -16.33
N GLY A 488 23.42 19.59 -15.86
CA GLY A 488 24.19 20.68 -15.25
C GLY A 488 24.21 20.57 -13.73
N TRP A 489 25.39 20.54 -13.12
CA TRP A 489 25.55 20.54 -11.65
C TRP A 489 24.86 21.73 -10.97
N ILE A 490 24.80 22.88 -11.67
CA ILE A 490 24.13 24.10 -11.21
C ILE A 490 22.64 23.85 -10.92
N GLY A 491 21.94 23.08 -11.76
CA GLY A 491 20.52 22.81 -11.54
C GLY A 491 20.28 21.98 -10.29
N TYR A 492 21.10 20.94 -10.05
CA TYR A 492 21.03 20.18 -8.79
C TYR A 492 21.32 21.03 -7.57
N VAL A 493 22.29 21.96 -7.64
CA VAL A 493 22.55 22.88 -6.52
C VAL A 493 21.34 23.79 -6.27
N VAL A 494 20.74 24.33 -7.34
CA VAL A 494 19.55 25.20 -7.25
C VAL A 494 18.33 24.45 -6.71
N THR A 495 18.22 23.14 -6.93
CA THR A 495 17.08 22.33 -6.45
C THR A 495 17.35 21.59 -5.13
N ILE A 496 18.61 21.39 -4.71
CA ILE A 496 18.95 20.73 -3.44
C ILE A 496 19.12 21.77 -2.32
N ALA A 497 19.66 22.95 -2.62
CA ALA A 497 19.83 24.00 -1.62
C ALA A 497 18.51 24.45 -0.96
N PRO A 498 17.40 24.67 -1.69
CA PRO A 498 16.12 25.02 -1.07
C PRO A 498 15.55 23.86 -0.24
N TRP A 499 15.72 22.61 -0.67
CA TRP A 499 15.36 21.43 0.12
C TRP A 499 16.12 21.41 1.46
N PHE A 500 17.44 21.60 1.42
CA PHE A 500 18.27 21.64 2.62
C PHE A 500 17.88 22.80 3.54
N LEU A 501 17.67 24.00 2.98
CA LEU A 501 17.25 25.19 3.74
C LEU A 501 15.85 25.03 4.34
N GLY A 502 14.90 24.44 3.62
CA GLY A 502 13.57 24.13 4.13
C GLY A 502 13.61 23.13 5.28
N THR A 503 14.42 22.07 5.14
CA THR A 503 14.63 21.08 6.22
C THR A 503 15.33 21.68 7.43
N LEU A 504 16.35 22.52 7.22
CA LEU A 504 17.03 23.25 8.28
C LEU A 504 16.07 24.22 8.99
N GLY A 505 15.25 24.94 8.23
CA GLY A 505 14.21 25.83 8.75
C GLY A 505 13.23 25.08 9.65
N MET A 506 12.79 23.88 9.25
CA MET A 506 11.98 23.02 10.12
C MET A 506 12.73 22.57 11.37
N ALA A 507 14.02 22.23 11.25
CA ALA A 507 14.81 21.76 12.39
C ALA A 507 14.99 22.82 13.49
N LEU A 508 14.92 24.11 13.11
CA LEU A 508 15.00 25.24 14.04
C LEU A 508 13.66 25.62 14.68
N LEU A 509 12.54 25.05 14.21
CA LEU A 509 11.22 25.29 14.79
C LEU A 509 10.98 24.45 16.05
N PRO A 510 10.22 24.95 17.04
CA PRO A 510 9.89 24.19 18.23
C PRO A 510 8.96 23.02 17.88
N LYS A 511 9.39 21.80 18.21
CA LYS A 511 8.58 20.58 18.10
C LYS A 511 7.48 20.64 19.15
N GLN A 512 6.23 20.45 18.72
CA GLN A 512 5.06 20.46 19.61
C GLN A 512 4.83 19.08 20.23
N ARG A 513 5.06 18.01 19.47
CA ARG A 513 4.89 16.63 19.94
C ARG A 513 6.20 15.84 19.91
N VAL A 514 6.57 15.31 21.07
CA VAL A 514 7.69 14.39 21.30
C VAL A 514 7.13 12.97 21.44
N PRO A 515 7.77 11.94 20.86
CA PRO A 515 7.13 10.65 20.76
C PRO A 515 7.18 9.97 22.13
N LYS A 516 6.09 9.30 22.52
CA LYS A 516 6.00 8.70 23.87
C LYS A 516 6.81 7.43 24.03
N LEU A 517 6.95 6.65 22.95
CA LEU A 517 7.47 5.28 23.00
C LEU A 517 8.64 5.08 22.04
N TRP A 518 8.42 5.30 20.75
CA TRP A 518 9.45 5.20 19.72
C TRP A 518 9.26 6.35 18.72
N GLY A 519 10.36 6.95 18.29
CA GLY A 519 10.31 8.02 17.30
C GLY A 519 11.38 7.85 16.24
N VAL A 520 11.09 8.40 15.06
CA VAL A 520 12.01 8.44 13.94
C VAL A 520 13.27 9.21 14.34
N PRO A 521 14.47 8.65 14.09
CA PRO A 521 15.71 9.36 14.36
C PRO A 521 15.86 10.57 13.42
N LEU A 522 16.62 11.59 13.85
CA LEU A 522 16.99 12.74 13.01
C LEU A 522 15.81 13.53 12.37
N VAL A 523 14.62 13.55 12.97
CA VAL A 523 13.50 14.41 12.50
C VAL A 523 13.92 15.88 12.57
N PRO A 524 13.81 16.67 11.48
CA PRO A 524 13.00 16.44 10.26
C PRO A 524 13.73 15.84 9.05
N TRP A 525 15.02 15.52 9.14
CA TRP A 525 15.84 15.07 8.00
C TRP A 525 15.34 13.77 7.36
N LEU A 526 15.14 12.69 8.14
CA LEU A 526 14.69 11.41 7.56
C LEU A 526 13.31 11.51 6.88
N PRO A 527 12.27 12.11 7.49
CA PRO A 527 11.00 12.32 6.80
C PRO A 527 11.12 13.21 5.56
N SER A 528 11.92 14.29 5.62
CA SER A 528 12.12 15.17 4.45
C SER A 528 12.84 14.47 3.29
N LEU A 529 13.76 13.55 3.60
CA LEU A 529 14.46 12.73 2.62
C LEU A 529 13.51 11.66 2.04
N SER A 530 12.63 11.09 2.87
CA SER A 530 11.56 10.18 2.41
C SER A 530 10.65 10.86 1.38
N ILE A 531 10.22 12.10 1.65
CA ILE A 531 9.43 12.91 0.70
C ILE A 531 10.19 13.09 -0.62
N ALA A 532 11.46 13.50 -0.55
CA ALA A 532 12.27 13.75 -1.73
C ALA A 532 12.49 12.48 -2.57
N MET A 533 12.85 11.36 -1.94
CA MET A 533 13.08 10.08 -2.61
C MET A 533 11.79 9.54 -3.25
N ASN A 534 10.66 9.56 -2.52
CA ASN A 534 9.39 9.10 -3.07
C ASN A 534 8.94 9.95 -4.27
N LEU A 535 9.06 11.28 -4.20
CA LEU A 535 8.75 12.18 -5.33
C LEU A 535 9.69 11.99 -6.52
N PHE A 536 10.97 11.74 -6.25
CA PHE A 536 11.96 11.48 -7.28
C PHE A 536 11.68 10.17 -8.04
N LEU A 537 11.37 9.10 -7.30
CA LEU A 537 10.97 7.82 -7.90
C LEU A 537 9.65 7.94 -8.67
N ILE A 538 8.67 8.68 -8.14
CA ILE A 538 7.40 8.95 -8.84
C ILE A 538 7.66 9.58 -10.21
N GLY A 539 8.49 10.63 -10.31
CA GLY A 539 8.77 11.24 -11.60
C GLY A 539 9.83 10.54 -12.45
N SER A 540 10.43 9.45 -11.95
CA SER A 540 11.21 8.52 -12.76
C SER A 540 10.31 7.49 -13.47
N LEU A 541 9.01 7.41 -13.12
CA LEU A 541 8.05 6.61 -13.86
C LEU A 541 7.69 7.30 -15.18
N GLY A 542 7.52 6.52 -16.25
CA GLY A 542 7.12 7.04 -17.55
C GLY A 542 5.78 7.79 -17.53
N TYR A 543 5.60 8.72 -18.47
CA TYR A 543 4.39 9.56 -18.61
C TYR A 543 3.06 8.76 -18.60
N LEU A 544 3.05 7.55 -19.15
CA LEU A 544 1.87 6.70 -19.17
C LEU A 544 1.41 6.30 -17.75
N ALA A 545 2.34 6.14 -16.80
CA ALA A 545 2.01 5.85 -15.40
C ALA A 545 1.27 7.03 -14.76
N PHE A 546 1.75 8.25 -14.98
CA PHE A 546 1.08 9.48 -14.53
C PHE A 546 -0.34 9.61 -15.09
N LEU A 547 -0.50 9.43 -16.40
CA LEU A 547 -1.80 9.54 -17.05
C LEU A 547 -2.80 8.53 -16.46
N ARG A 548 -2.40 7.26 -16.32
CA ARG A 548 -3.24 6.20 -15.75
C ARG A 548 -3.63 6.50 -14.31
N PHE A 549 -2.67 6.90 -13.48
CA PHE A 549 -2.92 7.25 -12.09
C PHE A 549 -3.87 8.44 -11.97
N ILE A 550 -3.64 9.51 -12.72
CA ILE A 550 -4.50 10.72 -12.71
C ILE A 550 -5.92 10.37 -13.14
N ILE A 551 -6.11 9.53 -14.17
CA ILE A 551 -7.43 9.08 -14.60
C ILE A 551 -8.13 8.31 -13.45
N CYS A 552 -7.44 7.36 -12.82
CA CYS A 552 -7.99 6.60 -11.69
C CYS A 552 -8.33 7.51 -10.51
N SER A 553 -7.44 8.44 -10.13
CA SER A 553 -7.69 9.40 -9.05
C SER A 553 -8.83 10.36 -9.38
N ALA A 554 -8.98 10.78 -10.64
CA ALA A 554 -10.07 11.63 -11.08
C ALA A 554 -11.43 10.93 -10.93
N VAL A 555 -11.52 9.64 -11.30
CA VAL A 555 -12.74 8.84 -11.09
C VAL A 555 -13.10 8.77 -9.61
N MET A 556 -12.11 8.54 -8.73
CA MET A 556 -12.33 8.52 -7.28
C MET A 556 -12.76 9.89 -6.75
N LEU A 557 -12.20 10.99 -7.26
CA LEU A 557 -12.57 12.35 -6.85
C LEU A 557 -13.99 12.70 -7.32
N VAL A 558 -14.41 12.26 -8.50
CA VAL A 558 -15.80 12.39 -8.95
C VAL A 558 -16.75 11.67 -8.00
N TYR A 559 -16.41 10.44 -7.57
CA TYR A 559 -17.20 9.72 -6.57
C TYR A 559 -17.26 10.47 -5.22
N TYR A 560 -16.16 11.10 -4.80
CA TYR A 560 -16.14 11.95 -3.59
C TYR A 560 -17.15 13.08 -3.68
N LEU A 561 -17.09 13.87 -4.75
CA LEU A 561 -17.90 15.07 -4.90
C LEU A 561 -19.39 14.74 -5.01
N LEU A 562 -19.72 13.60 -5.60
CA LEU A 562 -21.11 13.18 -5.82
C LEU A 562 -21.72 12.42 -4.65
N VAL A 563 -20.90 11.67 -3.88
CA VAL A 563 -21.40 10.74 -2.87
C VAL A 563 -20.64 10.89 -1.56
N GLY A 564 -19.33 10.64 -1.56
CA GLY A 564 -18.53 10.55 -0.33
C GLY A 564 -18.57 11.81 0.54
N LEU A 565 -18.56 13.00 -0.08
CA LEU A 565 -18.65 14.28 0.62
C LEU A 565 -19.97 14.41 1.40
N HIS A 566 -21.08 14.01 0.78
CA HIS A 566 -22.42 14.14 1.38
C HIS A 566 -22.63 13.13 2.50
N ALA A 567 -22.24 11.86 2.27
CA ALA A 567 -22.33 10.81 3.28
C ALA A 567 -21.50 11.18 4.53
N THR A 568 -20.23 11.52 4.32
CA THR A 568 -19.33 11.85 5.43
C THR A 568 -19.74 13.13 6.16
N TYR A 569 -20.32 14.12 5.47
CA TYR A 569 -20.80 15.35 6.09
C TYR A 569 -21.97 15.10 7.03
N ASP A 570 -22.95 14.31 6.58
CA ASP A 570 -24.17 14.03 7.34
C ASP A 570 -23.84 13.27 8.63
N VAL A 571 -22.95 12.27 8.57
CA VAL A 571 -22.50 11.51 9.74
C VAL A 571 -21.78 12.41 10.75
N ALA A 572 -20.94 13.33 10.28
CA ALA A 572 -20.24 14.26 11.17
C ALA A 572 -21.20 15.20 11.92
N HIS A 573 -22.27 15.66 11.24
CA HIS A 573 -23.29 16.50 11.88
C HIS A 573 -24.15 15.71 12.87
N GLN A 574 -24.54 14.48 12.53
CA GLN A 574 -25.27 13.62 13.46
C GLN A 574 -24.48 13.31 14.74
N ASN A 575 -23.17 13.10 14.62
CA ASN A 575 -22.32 12.88 15.80
C ASN A 575 -22.18 14.13 16.68
N GLN A 576 -22.11 15.32 16.07
CA GLN A 576 -22.10 16.60 16.81
C GLN A 576 -23.44 16.88 17.50
N GLU A 577 -24.57 16.57 16.86
CA GLU A 577 -25.89 16.69 17.47
C GLU A 577 -26.04 15.74 18.66
N LYS A 578 -25.57 14.50 18.55
CA LYS A 578 -25.55 13.55 19.66
C LYS A 578 -24.69 14.02 20.83
N SER A 579 -23.46 14.49 20.57
CA SER A 579 -22.59 14.99 21.65
C SER A 579 -23.19 16.20 22.35
N ASN A 580 -23.79 17.13 21.60
CA ASN A 580 -24.45 18.30 22.18
C ASN A 580 -25.69 17.94 23.00
N ASN A 581 -26.39 16.86 22.65
CA ASN A 581 -27.54 16.37 23.42
C ASN A 581 -27.12 15.58 24.67
N GLU A 582 -25.95 14.93 24.67
CA GLU A 582 -25.39 14.25 25.85
C GLU A 582 -24.72 15.22 26.84
N GLU A 583 -24.24 16.38 26.37
CA GLU A 583 -23.69 17.47 27.20
C GLU A 583 -24.74 18.55 27.60
N GLY A 584 -26.00 18.38 27.18
CA GLY A 584 -27.11 19.25 27.57
C GLY A 584 -27.62 18.96 29.01
N PRO A 585 -28.10 19.98 29.74
CA PRO A 585 -28.38 19.91 31.18
C PRO A 585 -29.47 18.93 31.61
#